data_AF-A0A8T5W9M9-F1
#
_entry.id   AF-A0A8T5W9M9-F1
#
_cell.length_a   1.000
_cell.length_b   1.000
_cell.length_c   1.000
_cell.angle_alpha   90.00
_cell.angle_beta   90.00
_cell.angle_gamma   90.00
#
_symmetry.space_group_name_H-M   'P 1'
#
loop_
_entity.id
_entity.type
_entity.pdbx_description
1 polymer ?
#
loop_
_entity_poly.entity_id
_entity_poly.type
_entity_poly.pdbx_seq_one_letter_code
_entity_poly.pdbx_strand_id
1 'polypeptide(L)'
;MYKVRVLQEINDRLDAEYYNPAALSTLKKMETKGTVTTFGDLVDEGYRVVYHGTDSINGLKDSEVLPFLSPTQIDANGSINFEDADKLPLYYKDQYPKGLGKAGEILVEVKGNVSKVGIVPSAFPKNLMISGSLYKATLNPRRVDSHYVLAFLKSKHGQILKNRLTSNTIINYIAKDALYSIPVIELKEKAQKYIGDKVRQAEQLRAWAKSIQLKVSELLPSYINEIQRYKAKCYRAKDIIPERLDSLFYHPDYSGLESKMKAKGCKRLGLITKQVKDAWNKKKAEAFEYYEIGGLDITTGQVLSATTPTAGAPSRAKTKVQQGDVLVSTVRPNRKNIGFIVDNVAHSEMVATSGFSVLRFSSLTQAAFYHAWLRTDDATAQLMRWNSGSAYPAIDDDVPLNIIIPDFEKTFVDNWGQKLLDAHFAYVYAKMLTEAAKTLVEALIEGQLTEQQLIQAQQALEDGENSLDQAILSKLSAEGYAIEGATPLFSDVDELYSLLEEAAQAEAEE
;
A
#
# COMPACT_ATOMS: atom_id res chain seq x y z
N MET A 1 8.36 22.55 -24.40
CA MET A 1 7.65 22.60 -25.70
C MET A 1 8.53 21.91 -26.72
N TYR A 2 8.16 20.72 -27.20
CA TYR A 2 8.94 19.95 -28.16
C TYR A 2 8.33 20.07 -29.57
N LYS A 3 9.15 20.00 -30.62
CA LYS A 3 8.69 19.96 -32.02
C LYS A 3 8.76 18.51 -32.49
N VAL A 4 7.62 17.91 -32.84
CA VAL A 4 7.57 16.60 -33.48
C VAL A 4 7.52 16.81 -34.99
N ARG A 5 8.51 16.29 -35.71
CA ARG A 5 8.48 16.19 -37.18
C ARG A 5 8.07 14.76 -37.51
N VAL A 6 6.81 14.55 -37.83
CA VAL A 6 6.30 13.23 -38.26
C VAL A 6 6.81 12.99 -39.68
N LEU A 7 7.76 12.06 -39.83
CA LEU A 7 8.44 11.75 -41.10
C LEU A 7 7.87 10.50 -41.80
N GLN A 8 6.93 9.79 -41.17
CA GLN A 8 6.20 8.64 -41.71
C GLN A 8 4.74 8.98 -41.97
N GLU A 9 4.04 8.13 -42.73
CA GLU A 9 2.61 8.24 -43.02
C GLU A 9 1.83 8.53 -41.72
N ILE A 10 1.12 9.66 -41.71
CA ILE A 10 0.26 10.04 -40.61
C ILE A 10 -0.90 9.03 -40.65
N ASN A 11 -0.99 8.17 -39.63
CA ASN A 11 -2.18 7.33 -39.41
C ASN A 11 -3.42 8.24 -39.25
N ASP A 12 -4.62 7.67 -39.14
CA ASP A 12 -5.90 8.41 -39.02
C ASP A 12 -6.02 9.38 -37.80
N ARG A 13 -4.94 9.60 -37.05
CA ARG A 13 -4.85 10.45 -35.87
C ARG A 13 -3.81 11.56 -36.07
N LEU A 14 -4.23 12.81 -35.85
CA LEU A 14 -3.42 14.04 -35.89
C LEU A 14 -3.31 14.65 -34.48
N ASP A 15 -2.54 14.01 -33.61
CA ASP A 15 -2.43 14.36 -32.19
C ASP A 15 -0.95 14.35 -31.74
N ALA A 16 -0.47 15.48 -31.23
CA ALA A 16 0.93 15.63 -30.82
C ALA A 16 1.31 14.68 -29.67
N GLU A 17 0.39 14.43 -28.73
CA GLU A 17 0.63 13.53 -27.60
C GLU A 17 0.69 12.06 -28.07
N TYR A 18 -0.07 11.72 -29.12
CA TYR A 18 0.00 10.41 -29.75
C TYR A 18 1.37 10.13 -30.39
N TYR A 19 2.00 11.14 -31.00
CA TYR A 19 3.34 11.06 -31.62
C TYR A 19 4.46 11.60 -30.72
N ASN A 20 4.27 11.57 -29.39
CA ASN A 20 5.31 12.09 -28.50
C ASN A 20 6.64 11.31 -28.70
N PRO A 21 7.81 11.98 -28.62
CA PRO A 21 9.09 11.33 -28.91
C PRO A 21 9.41 10.12 -28.00
N ALA A 22 8.93 10.13 -26.76
CA ALA A 22 9.15 9.05 -25.81
C ALA A 22 8.43 7.75 -26.23
N ALA A 23 7.22 7.87 -26.78
CA ALA A 23 6.43 6.76 -27.31
C ALA A 23 7.06 6.16 -28.57
N LEU A 24 7.48 7.02 -29.52
CA LEU A 24 8.16 6.57 -30.73
C LEU A 24 9.51 5.89 -30.41
N SER A 25 10.25 6.45 -29.45
CA SER A 25 11.49 5.83 -28.96
C SER A 25 11.22 4.47 -28.30
N THR A 26 10.18 4.37 -27.48
CA THR A 26 9.79 3.12 -26.83
C THR A 26 9.44 2.03 -27.84
N LEU A 27 8.61 2.34 -28.85
CA LEU A 27 8.29 1.43 -29.94
C LEU A 27 9.55 0.90 -30.64
N LYS A 28 10.42 1.81 -31.06
CA LYS A 28 11.67 1.45 -31.76
C LYS A 28 12.56 0.56 -30.90
N LYS A 29 12.66 0.83 -29.59
CA LYS A 29 13.43 0.00 -28.64
C LYS A 29 12.85 -1.41 -28.58
N MET A 30 11.54 -1.54 -28.39
CA MET A 30 10.86 -2.84 -28.32
C MET A 30 11.05 -3.65 -29.60
N GLU A 31 10.83 -3.04 -30.77
CA GLU A 31 11.03 -3.67 -32.09
C GLU A 31 12.47 -4.12 -32.33
N THR A 32 13.46 -3.43 -31.74
CA THR A 32 14.87 -3.81 -31.82
C THR A 32 15.21 -4.97 -30.89
N LYS A 33 14.49 -5.11 -29.77
CA LYS A 33 14.80 -6.08 -28.70
C LYS A 33 14.11 -7.42 -28.88
N GLY A 34 12.95 -7.45 -29.52
CA GLY A 34 12.21 -8.70 -29.69
C GLY A 34 10.96 -8.53 -30.53
N THR A 35 10.18 -9.60 -30.56
CA THR A 35 8.86 -9.60 -31.20
C THR A 35 7.89 -8.78 -30.35
N VAL A 36 7.01 -8.05 -31.01
CA VAL A 36 5.99 -7.24 -30.36
C VAL A 36 4.63 -7.75 -30.82
N THR A 37 3.73 -7.94 -29.86
CA THR A 37 2.32 -8.27 -30.08
C THR A 37 1.44 -7.13 -29.59
N THR A 38 0.12 -7.28 -29.68
CA THR A 38 -0.82 -6.31 -29.12
C THR A 38 -1.48 -6.84 -27.86
N PHE A 39 -1.84 -5.96 -26.94
CA PHE A 39 -2.60 -6.32 -25.75
C PHE A 39 -3.90 -7.05 -26.13
N GLY A 40 -4.57 -6.62 -27.20
CA GLY A 40 -5.78 -7.24 -27.72
C GLY A 40 -5.58 -8.70 -28.15
N ASP A 41 -4.44 -9.04 -28.75
CA ASP A 41 -4.12 -10.42 -29.15
C ASP A 41 -3.95 -11.36 -27.93
N LEU A 42 -3.60 -10.79 -26.78
CA LEU A 42 -3.41 -11.52 -25.52
C LEU A 42 -4.71 -11.73 -24.75
N VAL A 43 -5.76 -10.97 -25.05
CA VAL A 43 -7.05 -10.99 -24.34
C VAL A 43 -7.97 -12.08 -24.90
N ASP A 44 -8.45 -12.96 -24.02
CA ASP A 44 -9.47 -13.96 -24.34
C ASP A 44 -10.88 -13.39 -24.16
N GLU A 45 -11.15 -12.78 -23.00
CA GLU A 45 -12.40 -12.09 -22.70
C GLU A 45 -12.11 -10.67 -22.18
N GLY A 46 -12.77 -9.67 -22.77
CA GLY A 46 -12.63 -8.27 -22.34
C GLY A 46 -13.98 -7.56 -22.25
N TYR A 47 -14.20 -6.84 -21.16
CA TYR A 47 -15.48 -6.16 -20.92
C TYR A 47 -15.33 -4.90 -20.07
N ARG A 48 -16.05 -3.84 -20.48
CA ARG A 48 -16.26 -2.63 -19.69
C ARG A 48 -17.75 -2.51 -19.39
N VAL A 49 -18.09 -2.49 -18.10
CA VAL A 49 -19.49 -2.37 -17.66
C VAL A 49 -19.97 -0.94 -17.85
N VAL A 50 -21.21 -0.79 -18.31
CA VAL A 50 -21.89 0.50 -18.38
C VAL A 50 -23.10 0.43 -17.44
N TYR A 51 -22.99 1.09 -16.29
CA TYR A 51 -24.07 1.20 -15.32
C TYR A 51 -24.99 2.36 -15.70
N HIS A 52 -26.31 2.19 -15.55
CA HIS A 52 -27.30 3.25 -15.79
C HIS A 52 -27.45 4.23 -14.60
N GLY A 53 -26.66 4.04 -13.56
CA GLY A 53 -26.66 4.82 -12.32
C GLY A 53 -26.15 3.99 -11.15
N THR A 54 -25.83 4.65 -10.04
CA THR A 54 -25.55 4.00 -8.75
C THR A 54 -26.64 4.37 -7.77
N ASP A 55 -27.47 3.39 -7.40
CA ASP A 55 -28.56 3.60 -6.46
C ASP A 55 -28.03 3.81 -5.03
N SER A 56 -28.80 4.54 -4.21
CA SER A 56 -28.42 4.84 -2.83
C SER A 56 -28.42 3.56 -1.99
N ILE A 57 -27.39 3.41 -1.14
CA ILE A 57 -27.29 2.35 -0.15
C ILE A 57 -27.86 2.75 1.23
N ASN A 58 -28.41 3.96 1.36
CA ASN A 58 -28.91 4.46 2.63
C ASN A 58 -30.08 3.60 3.14
N GLY A 59 -29.90 3.02 4.33
CA GLY A 59 -30.90 2.16 4.97
C GLY A 59 -30.81 0.67 4.62
N LEU A 60 -29.87 0.27 3.74
CA LEU A 60 -29.58 -1.14 3.47
C LEU A 60 -28.72 -1.74 4.59
N LYS A 61 -28.94 -3.02 4.88
CA LYS A 61 -28.07 -3.80 5.77
C LYS A 61 -26.79 -4.21 5.05
N ASP A 62 -25.74 -4.55 5.79
CA ASP A 62 -24.49 -5.05 5.20
C ASP A 62 -24.67 -6.33 4.36
N SER A 63 -25.71 -7.13 4.64
CA SER A 63 -26.06 -8.32 3.84
C SER A 63 -26.73 -7.99 2.50
N GLU A 64 -27.17 -6.75 2.31
CA GLU A 64 -27.94 -6.26 1.14
C GLU A 64 -27.08 -5.39 0.21
N VAL A 65 -25.78 -5.35 0.47
CA VAL A 65 -24.79 -4.59 -0.30
C VAL A 65 -23.65 -5.50 -0.74
N LEU A 66 -22.96 -5.08 -1.78
CA LEU A 66 -21.77 -5.73 -2.32
C LEU A 66 -20.65 -4.69 -2.53
N PRO A 67 -19.38 -5.10 -2.60
CA PRO A 67 -18.27 -4.18 -2.82
C PRO A 67 -18.17 -3.75 -4.29
N PHE A 68 -17.83 -2.49 -4.52
CA PHE A 68 -17.73 -1.84 -5.82
C PHE A 68 -16.35 -1.20 -5.98
N LEU A 69 -15.55 -1.81 -6.86
CA LEU A 69 -14.16 -1.42 -7.07
C LEU A 69 -14.04 -0.32 -8.13
N SER A 70 -13.49 0.82 -7.72
CA SER A 70 -13.13 1.90 -8.62
C SER A 70 -11.61 2.02 -8.77
N PRO A 71 -11.10 2.81 -9.74
CA PRO A 71 -9.66 3.07 -9.85
C PRO A 71 -9.03 3.66 -8.57
N THR A 72 -9.81 4.30 -7.68
CA THR A 72 -9.28 4.92 -6.46
C THR A 72 -8.72 3.91 -5.46
N GLN A 73 -9.21 2.68 -5.49
CA GLN A 73 -8.74 1.59 -4.64
C GLN A 73 -7.52 0.85 -5.20
N ILE A 74 -7.06 1.21 -6.41
CA ILE A 74 -5.86 0.64 -7.02
C ILE A 74 -4.69 1.61 -6.77
N ASP A 75 -3.64 1.14 -6.10
CA ASP A 75 -2.48 1.97 -5.80
C ASP A 75 -1.55 2.15 -7.02
N ALA A 76 -0.46 2.88 -6.86
CA ALA A 76 0.54 3.08 -7.92
C ALA A 76 1.28 1.78 -8.29
N ASN A 77 1.25 0.75 -7.44
CA ASN A 77 1.87 -0.56 -7.61
C ASN A 77 0.88 -1.62 -8.11
N GLY A 78 -0.41 -1.28 -8.26
CA GLY A 78 -1.43 -2.17 -8.81
C GLY A 78 -2.02 -3.12 -7.77
N SER A 79 -1.64 -2.93 -6.50
CA SER A 79 -2.32 -3.54 -5.36
C SER A 79 -3.71 -2.93 -5.21
N ILE A 80 -4.65 -3.76 -4.79
CA ILE A 80 -6.06 -3.38 -4.65
C ILE A 80 -6.42 -3.36 -3.17
N ASN A 81 -6.86 -2.20 -2.66
CA ASN A 81 -7.44 -2.10 -1.33
C ASN A 81 -8.95 -2.31 -1.37
N PHE A 82 -9.41 -3.48 -0.92
CA PHE A 82 -10.84 -3.79 -0.86
C PHE A 82 -11.57 -3.15 0.32
N GLU A 83 -10.87 -2.73 1.37
CA GLU A 83 -11.50 -2.19 2.58
C GLU A 83 -12.08 -0.80 2.35
N ASP A 84 -11.44 -0.02 1.47
CA ASP A 84 -11.88 1.30 1.03
C ASP A 84 -12.83 1.25 -0.19
N ALA A 85 -13.25 0.06 -0.63
CA ALA A 85 -14.14 -0.07 -1.77
C ALA A 85 -15.53 0.50 -1.45
N ASP A 86 -16.10 1.22 -2.42
CA ASP A 86 -17.48 1.69 -2.33
C ASP A 86 -18.44 0.48 -2.27
N LYS A 87 -19.71 0.72 -1.95
CA LYS A 87 -20.74 -0.33 -1.87
C LYS A 87 -21.88 -0.05 -2.85
N LEU A 88 -22.46 -1.11 -3.41
CA LEU A 88 -23.67 -1.07 -4.23
C LEU A 88 -24.74 -2.01 -3.67
N PRO A 89 -26.04 -1.81 -4.00
CA PRO A 89 -27.08 -2.75 -3.66
C PRO A 89 -26.83 -4.15 -4.25
N LEU A 90 -27.16 -5.21 -3.50
CA LEU A 90 -26.83 -6.59 -3.84
C LEU A 90 -27.39 -7.05 -5.21
N TYR A 91 -28.56 -6.55 -5.62
CA TYR A 91 -29.19 -6.94 -6.90
C TYR A 91 -28.39 -6.51 -8.14
N TYR A 92 -27.39 -5.64 -8.00
CA TYR A 92 -26.52 -5.24 -9.11
C TYR A 92 -25.77 -6.43 -9.72
N LYS A 93 -25.47 -7.47 -8.94
CA LYS A 93 -24.82 -8.69 -9.46
C LYS A 93 -25.70 -9.40 -10.49
N ASP A 94 -27.02 -9.33 -10.34
CA ASP A 94 -27.99 -10.01 -11.20
C ASP A 94 -28.35 -9.13 -12.40
N GLN A 95 -28.36 -7.81 -12.24
CA GLN A 95 -28.58 -6.85 -13.32
C GLN A 95 -27.35 -6.69 -14.24
N TYR A 96 -26.15 -6.74 -13.69
CA TYR A 96 -24.88 -6.56 -14.41
C TYR A 96 -23.92 -7.75 -14.17
N PRO A 97 -24.28 -8.99 -14.54
CA PRO A 97 -23.50 -10.18 -14.21
C PRO A 97 -22.08 -10.17 -14.79
N LYS A 98 -21.87 -9.52 -15.94
CA LYS A 98 -20.54 -9.35 -16.56
C LYS A 98 -19.62 -8.37 -15.80
N GLY A 99 -20.18 -7.61 -14.86
CA GLY A 99 -19.44 -6.68 -14.01
C GLY A 99 -18.76 -7.32 -12.81
N LEU A 100 -19.06 -8.59 -12.52
CA LEU A 100 -18.40 -9.35 -11.46
C LEU A 100 -16.92 -9.57 -11.80
N GLY A 101 -16.04 -9.24 -10.86
CA GLY A 101 -14.61 -9.51 -10.95
C GLY A 101 -14.31 -11.01 -10.90
N LYS A 102 -13.29 -11.43 -11.63
CA LYS A 102 -12.75 -12.79 -11.62
C LYS A 102 -11.27 -12.72 -11.24
N ALA A 103 -10.79 -13.67 -10.43
CA ALA A 103 -9.37 -13.79 -10.12
C ALA A 103 -8.53 -13.85 -11.40
N GLY A 104 -7.39 -13.16 -11.41
CA GLY A 104 -6.48 -13.08 -12.55
C GLY A 104 -6.88 -12.08 -13.63
N GLU A 105 -8.06 -11.44 -13.56
CA GLU A 105 -8.42 -10.39 -14.51
C GLU A 105 -7.53 -9.15 -14.32
N ILE A 106 -6.94 -8.67 -15.41
CA ILE A 106 -6.28 -7.37 -15.44
C ILE A 106 -7.35 -6.28 -15.51
N LEU A 107 -7.20 -5.29 -14.64
CA LEU A 107 -8.03 -4.11 -14.59
C LEU A 107 -7.22 -2.92 -15.12
N VAL A 108 -7.68 -2.31 -16.22
CA VAL A 108 -7.05 -1.13 -16.81
C VAL A 108 -7.98 0.06 -16.67
N GLU A 109 -7.55 1.15 -16.04
CA GLU A 109 -8.32 2.38 -16.02
C GLU A 109 -8.38 2.99 -17.42
N VAL A 110 -9.59 3.06 -17.97
CA VAL A 110 -9.86 3.59 -19.32
C VAL A 110 -10.69 4.87 -19.31
N LYS A 111 -11.21 5.29 -18.16
CA LYS A 111 -11.93 6.56 -17.98
C LYS A 111 -11.52 7.20 -16.67
N GLY A 112 -11.14 8.48 -16.69
CA GLY A 112 -10.72 9.19 -15.47
C GLY A 112 -9.31 9.74 -15.62
N ASN A 113 -8.38 9.32 -14.75
CA ASN A 113 -6.97 9.71 -14.86
C ASN A 113 -6.17 8.79 -15.78
N VAL A 114 -6.72 7.60 -16.07
CA VAL A 114 -6.13 6.61 -17.00
C VAL A 114 -4.70 6.24 -16.58
N SER A 115 -4.44 6.17 -15.27
CA SER A 115 -3.12 5.85 -14.72
C SER A 115 -3.08 4.47 -14.07
N LYS A 116 -4.21 3.99 -13.57
CA LYS A 116 -4.26 2.78 -12.76
C LYS A 116 -4.32 1.51 -13.60
N VAL A 117 -3.53 0.52 -13.18
CA VAL A 117 -3.56 -0.85 -13.67
C VAL A 117 -3.36 -1.77 -12.47
N GLY A 118 -4.21 -2.77 -12.32
CA GLY A 118 -4.13 -3.77 -11.25
C GLY A 118 -4.54 -5.15 -11.76
N ILE A 119 -4.43 -6.16 -10.92
CA ILE A 119 -4.92 -7.51 -11.18
C ILE A 119 -5.82 -7.93 -10.02
N VAL A 120 -6.93 -8.61 -10.32
CA VAL A 120 -7.77 -9.17 -9.28
C VAL A 120 -7.04 -10.37 -8.64
N PRO A 121 -6.68 -10.32 -7.35
CA PRO A 121 -5.99 -11.42 -6.68
C PRO A 121 -6.89 -12.65 -6.55
N SER A 122 -6.32 -13.80 -6.17
CA SER A 122 -7.06 -15.03 -5.91
C SER A 122 -8.05 -14.87 -4.74
N ALA A 123 -7.61 -14.19 -3.66
CA ALA A 123 -8.42 -13.86 -2.51
C ALA A 123 -9.01 -12.44 -2.64
N PHE A 124 -10.31 -12.35 -2.90
CA PHE A 124 -11.03 -11.09 -3.01
C PHE A 124 -12.47 -11.22 -2.48
N PRO A 125 -13.15 -10.11 -2.14
CA PRO A 125 -14.50 -10.16 -1.61
C PRO A 125 -15.50 -10.83 -2.57
N LYS A 126 -16.44 -11.59 -2.00
CA LYS A 126 -17.53 -12.20 -2.77
C LYS A 126 -18.39 -11.13 -3.45
N ASN A 127 -18.82 -11.40 -4.68
CA ASN A 127 -19.65 -10.50 -5.50
C ASN A 127 -19.01 -9.13 -5.78
N LEU A 128 -17.68 -9.04 -5.85
CA LEU A 128 -16.97 -7.82 -6.21
C LEU A 128 -17.42 -7.31 -7.58
N MET A 129 -18.02 -6.12 -7.60
CA MET A 129 -18.43 -5.44 -8.83
C MET A 129 -17.35 -4.45 -9.27
N ILE A 130 -17.03 -4.43 -10.55
CA ILE A 130 -15.99 -3.57 -11.12
C ILE A 130 -16.63 -2.33 -11.76
N SER A 131 -16.13 -1.15 -11.44
CA SER A 131 -16.65 0.11 -12.01
C SER A 131 -16.47 0.21 -13.52
N GLY A 132 -17.34 0.98 -14.17
CA GLY A 132 -17.24 1.27 -15.60
C GLY A 132 -16.08 2.21 -15.98
N SER A 133 -15.24 2.60 -15.02
CA SER A 133 -13.98 3.31 -15.29
C SER A 133 -12.81 2.36 -15.55
N LEU A 134 -12.98 1.08 -15.17
CA LEU A 134 -12.02 0.02 -15.39
C LEU A 134 -12.50 -0.88 -16.54
N TYR A 135 -11.58 -1.25 -17.42
CA TYR A 135 -11.75 -2.31 -18.39
C TYR A 135 -11.21 -3.61 -17.79
N LYS A 136 -12.02 -4.67 -17.81
CA LYS A 136 -11.67 -6.00 -17.33
C LYS A 136 -11.12 -6.80 -18.50
N ALA A 137 -9.98 -7.45 -18.33
CA ALA A 137 -9.34 -8.27 -19.34
C ALA A 137 -8.88 -9.60 -18.73
N THR A 138 -9.50 -10.70 -19.17
CA THR A 138 -8.99 -12.06 -18.95
C THR A 138 -8.01 -12.38 -20.06
N LEU A 139 -6.75 -12.63 -19.71
CA LEU A 139 -5.72 -12.99 -20.69
C LEU A 139 -5.69 -14.49 -20.96
N ASN A 140 -5.24 -14.89 -22.15
CA ASN A 140 -5.06 -16.29 -22.50
C ASN A 140 -3.79 -16.85 -21.83
N PRO A 141 -3.91 -17.76 -20.84
CA PRO A 141 -2.76 -18.26 -20.08
C PRO A 141 -1.82 -19.13 -20.92
N ARG A 142 -2.24 -19.60 -22.10
CA ARG A 142 -1.35 -20.33 -23.03
C ARG A 142 -0.46 -19.40 -23.85
N ARG A 143 -0.80 -18.10 -23.92
CA ARG A 143 -0.05 -17.10 -24.68
C ARG A 143 0.83 -16.25 -23.78
N VAL A 144 0.36 -15.91 -22.59
CA VAL A 144 1.05 -14.96 -21.73
C VAL A 144 0.72 -15.13 -20.25
N ASP A 145 1.68 -14.81 -19.40
CA ASP A 145 1.53 -14.64 -17.97
C ASP A 145 0.87 -13.29 -17.64
N SER A 146 -0.25 -13.31 -16.90
CA SER A 146 -1.00 -12.10 -16.55
C SER A 146 -0.23 -11.13 -15.65
N HIS A 147 0.59 -11.65 -14.74
CA HIS A 147 1.38 -10.85 -13.81
C HIS A 147 2.56 -10.18 -14.54
N TYR A 148 3.12 -10.83 -15.55
CA TYR A 148 4.06 -10.19 -16.48
C TYR A 148 3.41 -9.01 -17.24
N VAL A 149 2.21 -9.20 -17.80
CA VAL A 149 1.51 -8.12 -18.52
C VAL A 149 1.14 -6.97 -17.59
N LEU A 150 0.76 -7.27 -16.34
CA LEU A 150 0.59 -6.26 -15.31
C LEU A 150 1.88 -5.45 -15.11
N ALA A 151 3.03 -6.12 -14.89
CA ALA A 151 4.32 -5.45 -14.73
C ALA A 151 4.67 -4.59 -15.96
N PHE A 152 4.42 -5.09 -17.18
CA PHE A 152 4.63 -4.35 -18.41
C PHE A 152 3.76 -3.09 -18.49
N LEU A 153 2.44 -3.21 -18.31
CA LEU A 153 1.51 -2.07 -18.37
C LEU A 153 1.79 -1.02 -17.30
N LYS A 154 2.43 -1.43 -16.20
CA LYS A 154 2.87 -0.54 -15.12
C LYS A 154 4.23 0.10 -15.35
N SER A 155 5.09 -0.53 -16.14
CA SER A 155 6.39 0.02 -16.51
C SER A 155 6.26 1.39 -17.13
N LYS A 156 7.33 2.18 -17.04
CA LYS A 156 7.50 3.46 -17.72
C LYS A 156 7.10 3.35 -19.19
N HIS A 157 7.55 2.31 -19.88
CA HIS A 157 7.24 2.06 -21.29
C HIS A 157 5.76 1.75 -21.52
N GLY A 158 5.16 0.85 -20.73
CA GLY A 158 3.75 0.52 -20.81
C GLY A 158 2.85 1.73 -20.54
N GLN A 159 3.17 2.55 -19.55
CA GLN A 159 2.44 3.78 -19.25
C GLN A 159 2.57 4.81 -20.39
N ILE A 160 3.75 4.99 -20.98
CA ILE A 160 3.93 5.85 -22.17
C ILE A 160 3.05 5.37 -23.33
N LEU A 161 3.05 4.06 -23.61
CA LEU A 161 2.28 3.46 -24.70
C LEU A 161 0.77 3.44 -24.46
N LYS A 162 0.33 3.38 -23.20
CA LYS A 162 -1.07 3.52 -22.82
C LYS A 162 -1.52 4.98 -22.90
N ASN A 163 -0.75 5.89 -22.30
CA ASN A 163 -1.13 7.31 -22.17
C ASN A 163 -1.22 8.01 -23.52
N ARG A 164 -0.38 7.66 -24.51
CA ARG A 164 -0.47 8.20 -25.88
C ARG A 164 -1.82 7.91 -26.57
N LEU A 165 -2.56 6.92 -26.10
CA LEU A 165 -3.83 6.50 -26.69
C LEU A 165 -5.03 7.23 -26.10
N THR A 166 -4.82 7.96 -25.00
CA THR A 166 -5.82 8.78 -24.32
C THR A 166 -6.45 9.79 -25.27
N SER A 167 -7.76 9.95 -25.19
CA SER A 167 -8.55 10.92 -25.94
C SER A 167 -9.40 11.78 -24.99
N ASN A 168 -10.02 12.83 -25.53
CA ASN A 168 -10.78 13.89 -24.85
C ASN A 168 -9.92 14.90 -24.06
N THR A 169 -10.49 16.10 -23.84
CA THR A 169 -9.78 17.22 -23.18
C THR A 169 -10.07 17.32 -21.68
N ILE A 170 -11.29 16.97 -21.25
CA ILE A 170 -11.72 17.16 -19.84
C ILE A 170 -11.62 15.87 -19.04
N ILE A 171 -12.22 14.78 -19.54
CA ILE A 171 -12.18 13.47 -18.91
C ILE A 171 -11.53 12.50 -19.89
N ASN A 172 -10.31 12.09 -19.55
CA ASN A 172 -9.54 11.17 -20.37
C ASN A 172 -10.29 9.87 -20.59
N TYR A 173 -10.21 9.36 -21.82
CA TYR A 173 -10.81 8.09 -22.21
C TYR A 173 -9.92 7.30 -23.18
N ILE A 174 -9.81 5.99 -22.99
CA ILE A 174 -9.22 5.05 -23.94
C ILE A 174 -10.34 4.15 -24.48
N ALA A 175 -10.58 4.23 -25.79
CA ALA A 175 -11.52 3.35 -26.48
C ALA A 175 -10.99 1.91 -26.54
N LYS A 176 -11.90 0.93 -26.67
CA LYS A 176 -11.54 -0.50 -26.71
C LYS A 176 -10.47 -0.80 -27.78
N ASP A 177 -10.67 -0.36 -29.00
CA ASP A 177 -9.76 -0.66 -30.11
C ASP A 177 -8.37 -0.05 -29.89
N ALA A 178 -8.31 1.13 -29.27
CA ALA A 178 -7.06 1.74 -28.85
C ALA A 178 -6.42 0.94 -27.71
N LEU A 179 -7.16 0.59 -26.65
CA LEU A 179 -6.65 -0.25 -25.55
C LEU A 179 -6.05 -1.56 -26.10
N TYR A 180 -6.71 -2.18 -27.07
CA TYR A 180 -6.28 -3.43 -27.68
C TYR A 180 -5.05 -3.26 -28.56
N SER A 181 -4.79 -2.07 -29.10
CA SER A 181 -3.61 -1.79 -29.92
C SER A 181 -2.35 -1.45 -29.12
N ILE A 182 -2.40 -1.45 -27.78
CA ILE A 182 -1.20 -1.26 -26.95
C ILE A 182 -0.18 -2.35 -27.31
N PRO A 183 1.02 -1.99 -27.80
CA PRO A 183 2.07 -2.96 -28.07
C PRO A 183 2.61 -3.54 -26.77
N VAL A 184 2.85 -4.85 -26.76
CA VAL A 184 3.44 -5.61 -25.64
C VAL A 184 4.61 -6.43 -26.20
N ILE A 185 5.76 -6.40 -25.54
CA ILE A 185 6.92 -7.20 -25.96
C ILE A 185 6.64 -8.68 -25.65
N GLU A 186 6.89 -9.57 -26.61
CA GLU A 186 6.77 -11.01 -26.39
C GLU A 186 8.06 -11.55 -25.79
N LEU A 187 7.96 -12.15 -24.60
CA LEU A 187 9.05 -12.88 -23.95
C LEU A 187 8.73 -14.37 -23.91
N LYS A 188 9.74 -15.22 -23.75
CA LYS A 188 9.58 -16.65 -23.50
C LYS A 188 8.97 -16.90 -22.12
N GLU A 189 8.28 -18.02 -22.01
CA GLU A 189 7.52 -18.44 -20.82
C GLU A 189 8.32 -18.29 -19.52
N LYS A 190 9.58 -18.74 -19.47
CA LYS A 190 10.40 -18.65 -18.26
C LYS A 190 10.75 -17.21 -17.86
N ALA A 191 10.99 -16.31 -18.83
CA ALA A 191 11.25 -14.90 -18.54
C ALA A 191 9.98 -14.19 -18.06
N GLN A 192 8.83 -14.50 -18.67
CA GLN A 192 7.54 -14.01 -18.20
C GLN A 192 7.26 -14.49 -16.77
N LYS A 193 7.47 -15.78 -16.50
CA LYS A 193 7.28 -16.40 -15.19
C LYS A 193 8.16 -15.74 -14.13
N TYR A 194 9.45 -15.51 -14.41
CA TYR A 194 10.36 -14.83 -13.47
C TYR A 194 9.84 -13.46 -13.04
N ILE A 195 9.38 -12.64 -14.00
CA ILE A 195 8.84 -11.30 -13.72
C ILE A 195 7.49 -11.41 -13.01
N GLY A 196 6.61 -12.30 -13.49
CA GLY A 196 5.29 -12.52 -12.92
C GLY A 196 5.33 -13.03 -11.48
N ASP A 197 6.29 -13.91 -11.17
CA ASP A 197 6.47 -14.46 -9.83
C ASP A 197 6.88 -13.40 -8.81
N LYS A 198 7.62 -12.35 -9.20
CA LYS A 198 7.89 -11.21 -8.29
C LYS A 198 6.59 -10.53 -7.86
N VAL A 199 5.63 -10.40 -8.77
CA VAL A 199 4.30 -9.85 -8.42
C VAL A 199 3.51 -10.83 -7.55
N ARG A 200 3.54 -12.14 -7.85
CA ARG A 200 2.86 -13.17 -7.03
C ARG A 200 3.42 -13.24 -5.61
N GLN A 201 4.74 -13.21 -5.48
CA GLN A 201 5.45 -13.13 -4.19
C GLN A 201 5.01 -11.89 -3.41
N ALA A 202 4.83 -10.75 -4.08
CA ALA A 202 4.30 -9.55 -3.44
C ALA A 202 2.84 -9.73 -2.96
N GLU A 203 1.99 -10.41 -3.74
CA GLU A 203 0.62 -10.75 -3.33
C GLU A 203 0.61 -11.68 -2.12
N GLN A 204 1.46 -12.70 -2.12
CA GLN A 204 1.62 -13.67 -1.02
C GLN A 204 2.05 -12.98 0.28
N LEU A 205 3.09 -12.15 0.24
CA LEU A 205 3.57 -11.40 1.42
C LEU A 205 2.48 -10.46 1.98
N ARG A 206 1.72 -9.77 1.12
CA ARG A 206 0.60 -8.92 1.57
C ARG A 206 -0.51 -9.73 2.22
N ALA A 207 -0.88 -10.86 1.62
CA ALA A 207 -1.92 -11.74 2.16
C ALA A 207 -1.52 -12.31 3.53
N TRP A 208 -0.28 -12.79 3.64
CA TRP A 208 0.27 -13.30 4.89
C TRP A 208 0.34 -12.22 5.97
N ALA A 209 0.89 -11.04 5.67
CA ALA A 209 0.94 -9.91 6.60
C ALA A 209 -0.46 -9.48 7.08
N LYS A 210 -1.43 -9.45 6.16
CA LYS A 210 -2.84 -9.18 6.50
C LYS A 210 -3.42 -10.24 7.43
N SER A 211 -3.13 -11.52 7.19
CA SER A 211 -3.59 -12.62 8.05
C SER A 211 -3.09 -12.46 9.50
N ILE A 212 -1.83 -12.05 9.68
CA ILE A 212 -1.24 -11.80 11.01
C ILE A 212 -1.94 -10.64 11.68
N GLN A 213 -2.15 -9.53 10.97
CA GLN A 213 -2.85 -8.36 11.50
C GLN A 213 -4.29 -8.70 11.93
N LEU A 214 -5.01 -9.49 11.13
CA LEU A 214 -6.35 -9.98 11.46
C LEU A 214 -6.34 -10.84 12.73
N LYS A 215 -5.46 -11.86 12.80
CA LYS A 215 -5.28 -12.71 13.99
C LYS A 215 -5.02 -11.88 15.26
N VAL A 216 -4.17 -10.86 15.18
CA VAL A 216 -3.91 -9.95 16.31
C VAL A 216 -5.12 -9.09 16.65
N SER A 217 -5.81 -8.55 15.65
CA SER A 217 -7.01 -7.72 15.85
C SER A 217 -8.17 -8.48 16.50
N GLU A 218 -8.26 -9.79 16.26
CA GLU A 218 -9.24 -10.68 16.90
C GLU A 218 -8.80 -11.07 18.32
N LEU A 219 -7.49 -11.22 18.52
CA LEU A 219 -6.90 -11.61 19.79
C LEU A 219 -6.92 -10.50 20.85
N LEU A 220 -6.50 -9.27 20.50
CA LEU A 220 -6.36 -8.16 21.46
C LEU A 220 -7.66 -7.85 22.24
N PRO A 221 -8.86 -7.85 21.62
CA PRO A 221 -10.13 -7.69 22.33
C PRO A 221 -10.38 -8.72 23.44
N SER A 222 -9.80 -9.93 23.35
CA SER A 222 -9.93 -10.95 24.40
C SER A 222 -9.20 -10.56 25.70
N TYR A 223 -8.15 -9.73 25.59
CA TYR A 223 -7.42 -9.21 26.74
C TYR A 223 -8.18 -8.03 27.34
N ILE A 224 -8.54 -7.04 26.52
CA ILE A 224 -9.34 -5.88 26.91
C ILE A 224 -10.22 -5.47 25.73
N ASN A 225 -11.53 -5.41 26.00
CA ASN A 225 -12.56 -4.82 25.14
C ASN A 225 -13.59 -4.15 26.07
N GLU A 226 -13.15 -3.11 26.75
CA GLU A 226 -13.90 -2.53 27.87
C GLU A 226 -14.68 -1.28 27.50
N ILE A 227 -14.38 -0.70 26.33
CA ILE A 227 -15.15 0.42 25.79
C ILE A 227 -16.60 -0.02 25.59
N GLN A 228 -17.49 0.63 26.31
CA GLN A 228 -18.93 0.42 26.19
C GLN A 228 -19.56 1.73 25.77
N ARG A 229 -20.43 1.69 24.76
CA ARG A 229 -21.17 2.86 24.31
C ARG A 229 -22.30 3.16 25.29
N TYR A 230 -22.16 4.22 26.05
CA TYR A 230 -23.18 4.70 26.97
C TYR A 230 -24.41 5.17 26.18
N LYS A 231 -25.57 4.59 26.52
CA LYS A 231 -26.80 4.75 25.73
C LYS A 231 -27.65 5.96 26.14
N ALA A 232 -27.45 6.51 27.34
CA ALA A 232 -28.29 7.59 27.82
C ALA A 232 -27.85 8.95 27.25
N LYS A 233 -28.84 9.82 26.98
CA LYS A 233 -28.62 11.14 26.36
C LYS A 233 -27.96 12.17 27.28
N CYS A 234 -27.91 11.89 28.59
CA CYS A 234 -27.28 12.75 29.58
C CYS A 234 -26.54 11.92 30.64
N TYR A 235 -25.53 12.53 31.24
CA TYR A 235 -24.74 11.95 32.32
C TYR A 235 -24.31 13.05 33.28
N ARG A 236 -24.00 12.63 34.51
CA ARG A 236 -23.46 13.51 35.54
C ARG A 236 -21.97 13.24 35.68
N ALA A 237 -21.15 14.25 35.41
CA ALA A 237 -19.72 14.20 35.71
C ALA A 237 -19.50 14.15 37.22
N LYS A 238 -18.50 13.37 37.65
CA LYS A 238 -17.96 13.32 39.01
C LYS A 238 -16.49 13.74 38.95
N ASP A 239 -15.93 14.18 40.08
CA ASP A 239 -14.50 14.51 40.22
C ASP A 239 -14.01 15.52 39.15
N ILE A 240 -14.75 16.61 39.00
CA ILE A 240 -14.49 17.65 37.98
C ILE A 240 -13.15 18.33 38.29
N ILE A 241 -12.27 18.32 37.30
CA ILE A 241 -11.02 19.08 37.28
C ILE A 241 -11.37 20.52 36.84
N PRO A 242 -11.17 21.56 37.68
CA PRO A 242 -11.57 22.93 37.37
C PRO A 242 -11.01 23.46 36.05
N GLU A 243 -9.78 23.06 35.71
CA GLU A 243 -9.07 23.46 34.49
C GLU A 243 -9.58 22.73 33.22
N ARG A 244 -10.44 21.72 33.37
CA ARG A 244 -10.97 20.91 32.27
C ARG A 244 -12.49 20.84 32.35
N LEU A 245 -13.18 21.85 31.78
CA LEU A 245 -14.65 21.87 31.67
C LEU A 245 -15.12 21.37 30.31
N ASP A 246 -14.89 20.09 30.03
CA ASP A 246 -15.24 19.44 28.77
C ASP A 246 -16.14 18.23 29.02
N SER A 247 -17.35 18.26 28.45
CA SER A 247 -18.29 17.15 28.57
C SER A 247 -17.70 15.83 28.06
N LEU A 248 -16.97 15.83 26.94
CA LEU A 248 -16.42 14.61 26.34
C LEU A 248 -15.40 13.97 27.27
N PHE A 249 -14.53 14.76 27.90
CA PHE A 249 -13.55 14.26 28.87
C PHE A 249 -14.17 13.44 30.01
N TYR A 250 -15.35 13.83 30.49
CA TYR A 250 -16.10 13.14 31.56
C TYR A 250 -17.14 12.14 31.04
N HIS A 251 -17.15 11.84 29.76
CA HIS A 251 -18.12 10.89 29.20
C HIS A 251 -17.99 9.51 29.89
N PRO A 252 -19.10 8.82 30.21
CA PRO A 252 -19.06 7.53 30.90
C PRO A 252 -18.27 6.46 30.15
N ASP A 253 -18.23 6.52 28.82
CA ASP A 253 -17.42 5.63 27.97
C ASP A 253 -15.95 5.64 28.39
N TYR A 254 -15.37 6.82 28.64
CA TYR A 254 -13.95 6.94 28.94
C TYR A 254 -13.62 6.72 30.42
N SER A 255 -14.44 7.30 31.31
CA SER A 255 -14.23 7.12 32.76
C SER A 255 -14.51 5.68 33.20
N GLY A 256 -15.50 5.03 32.60
CA GLY A 256 -15.79 3.61 32.76
C GLY A 256 -14.67 2.73 32.25
N LEU A 257 -14.17 2.99 31.02
CA LEU A 257 -13.01 2.29 30.46
C LEU A 257 -11.80 2.37 31.41
N GLU A 258 -11.40 3.57 31.82
CA GLU A 258 -10.26 3.76 32.71
C GLU A 258 -10.43 2.99 34.03
N SER A 259 -11.62 3.05 34.64
CA SER A 259 -11.91 2.37 35.91
C SER A 259 -11.78 0.85 35.79
N LYS A 260 -12.31 0.26 34.72
CA LYS A 260 -12.24 -1.18 34.48
C LYS A 260 -10.82 -1.65 34.16
N MET A 261 -10.08 -0.89 33.36
CA MET A 261 -8.67 -1.20 33.06
C MET A 261 -7.82 -1.15 34.33
N LYS A 262 -8.00 -0.12 35.17
CA LYS A 262 -7.32 -0.05 36.49
C LYS A 262 -7.68 -1.24 37.38
N ALA A 263 -8.95 -1.64 37.42
CA ALA A 263 -9.38 -2.80 38.20
C ALA A 263 -8.74 -4.12 37.73
N LYS A 264 -8.35 -4.21 36.45
CA LYS A 264 -7.60 -5.34 35.87
C LYS A 264 -6.08 -5.27 36.09
N GLY A 265 -5.59 -4.32 36.90
CA GLY A 265 -4.16 -4.17 37.16
C GLY A 265 -3.35 -3.61 35.98
N CYS A 266 -4.03 -2.96 35.02
CA CYS A 266 -3.37 -2.37 33.86
C CYS A 266 -2.44 -1.22 34.26
N LYS A 267 -1.39 -1.00 33.48
CA LYS A 267 -0.29 -0.05 33.77
C LYS A 267 -0.23 1.08 32.76
N ARG A 268 0.46 2.18 33.06
CA ARG A 268 0.62 3.29 32.09
C ARG A 268 1.60 2.91 30.97
N LEU A 269 1.31 3.33 29.75
CA LEU A 269 2.18 3.09 28.58
C LEU A 269 3.59 3.70 28.79
N GLY A 270 3.68 4.89 29.38
CA GLY A 270 4.95 5.57 29.67
C GLY A 270 5.90 4.83 30.62
N LEU A 271 5.49 3.71 31.23
CA LEU A 271 6.38 2.85 32.01
C LEU A 271 7.26 1.94 31.14
N ILE A 272 6.87 1.70 29.89
CA ILE A 272 7.55 0.76 28.97
C ILE A 272 8.06 1.42 27.69
N THR A 273 7.74 2.71 27.51
CA THR A 273 8.16 3.49 26.33
C THR A 273 8.69 4.84 26.78
N LYS A 274 9.48 5.47 25.92
CA LYS A 274 9.97 6.84 26.11
C LYS A 274 9.49 7.71 24.96
N GLN A 275 9.11 8.94 25.25
CA GLN A 275 8.83 9.92 24.21
C GLN A 275 10.14 10.50 23.67
N VAL A 276 10.28 10.53 22.34
CA VAL A 276 11.43 11.11 21.66
C VAL A 276 11.24 12.62 21.54
N LYS A 277 12.17 13.38 22.11
CA LYS A 277 12.19 14.86 22.07
C LYS A 277 13.40 15.41 21.33
N ASP A 278 14.13 14.56 20.63
CA ASP A 278 15.35 14.93 19.90
C ASP A 278 15.00 15.88 18.76
N ALA A 279 15.38 17.15 18.91
CA ALA A 279 15.11 18.17 17.91
C ALA A 279 16.02 18.01 16.68
N TRP A 280 15.44 18.04 15.49
CA TRP A 280 16.18 18.08 14.24
C TRP A 280 16.82 19.45 14.01
N ASN A 281 18.09 19.44 13.59
CA ASN A 281 18.87 20.65 13.32
C ASN A 281 19.16 20.74 11.83
N LYS A 282 18.57 21.75 11.17
CA LYS A 282 18.61 22.01 9.71
C LYS A 282 20.00 22.25 9.10
N LYS A 283 21.10 22.11 9.85
CA LYS A 283 22.47 22.42 9.37
C LYS A 283 23.31 21.19 9.05
N LYS A 284 22.76 19.97 9.12
CA LYS A 284 23.55 18.73 9.12
C LYS A 284 23.46 17.89 7.84
N ALA A 285 22.50 18.13 6.96
CA ALA A 285 22.32 17.37 5.72
C ALA A 285 21.70 18.25 4.61
N GLU A 286 21.96 17.93 3.34
CA GLU A 286 21.37 18.61 2.18
C GLU A 286 19.89 18.22 1.96
N ALA A 287 19.54 16.97 2.29
CA ALA A 287 18.20 16.43 2.27
C ALA A 287 17.99 15.46 3.45
N PHE A 288 16.73 15.13 3.73
CA PHE A 288 16.32 14.24 4.81
C PHE A 288 15.03 13.50 4.44
N GLU A 289 14.76 12.38 5.09
CA GLU A 289 13.51 11.64 4.94
C GLU A 289 12.44 12.21 5.87
N TYR A 290 11.41 12.81 5.28
CA TYR A 290 10.34 13.47 6.03
C TYR A 290 9.13 12.57 6.22
N TYR A 291 8.79 12.28 7.48
CA TYR A 291 7.62 11.51 7.90
C TYR A 291 6.49 12.46 8.31
N GLU A 292 5.42 12.49 7.52
CA GLU A 292 4.23 13.30 7.79
C GLU A 292 2.96 12.47 7.96
N ILE A 293 1.93 13.08 8.56
CA ILE A 293 0.64 12.41 8.79
C ILE A 293 0.02 11.94 7.46
N GLY A 294 0.24 12.66 6.36
CA GLY A 294 -0.26 12.30 5.03
C GLY A 294 0.42 11.08 4.41
N GLY A 295 1.63 10.71 4.85
CA GLY A 295 2.35 9.52 4.41
C GLY A 295 1.94 8.24 5.13
N LEU A 296 1.05 8.33 6.12
CA LEU A 296 0.59 7.19 6.91
C LEU A 296 -0.49 6.41 6.15
N ASP A 297 -0.25 5.12 5.93
CA ASP A 297 -1.25 4.17 5.46
C ASP A 297 -2.03 3.64 6.67
N ILE A 298 -3.32 3.95 6.73
CA ILE A 298 -4.19 3.61 7.88
C ILE A 298 -4.46 2.10 7.93
N THR A 299 -4.39 1.40 6.80
CA THR A 299 -4.63 -0.03 6.68
C THR A 299 -3.44 -0.81 7.21
N THR A 300 -2.24 -0.53 6.68
CA THR A 300 -1.03 -1.26 7.07
C THR A 300 -0.41 -0.71 8.36
N GLY A 301 -0.58 0.58 8.63
CA GLY A 301 0.09 1.32 9.71
C GLY A 301 1.53 1.73 9.38
N GLN A 302 1.98 1.51 8.15
CA GLN A 302 3.28 2.00 7.66
C GLN A 302 3.23 3.51 7.41
N VAL A 303 4.37 4.17 7.55
CA VAL A 303 4.51 5.59 7.21
C VAL A 303 5.57 5.72 6.13
N LEU A 304 5.15 6.14 4.95
CA LEU A 304 6.07 6.47 3.87
C LEU A 304 6.71 7.82 4.13
N SER A 305 8.04 7.88 4.02
CA SER A 305 8.76 9.14 3.97
C SER A 305 8.75 9.74 2.57
N ALA A 306 9.08 11.03 2.51
CA ALA A 306 9.46 11.70 1.28
C ALA A 306 10.82 12.36 1.45
N THR A 307 11.76 12.06 0.54
CA THR A 307 13.04 12.75 0.47
C THR A 307 12.82 14.25 0.22
N THR A 308 13.19 15.06 1.20
CA THR A 308 12.92 16.49 1.24
C THR A 308 14.23 17.27 1.31
N PRO A 309 14.47 18.25 0.41
CA PRO A 309 15.61 19.15 0.53
C PRO A 309 15.53 19.97 1.81
N THR A 310 16.63 20.09 2.54
CA THR A 310 16.72 20.85 3.79
C THR A 310 16.35 22.33 3.60
N ALA A 311 16.68 22.90 2.45
CA ALA A 311 16.29 24.26 2.08
C ALA A 311 14.77 24.47 1.99
N GLY A 312 14.03 23.42 1.62
CA GLY A 312 12.57 23.40 1.52
C GLY A 312 11.88 22.79 2.74
N ALA A 313 12.61 22.54 3.83
CA ALA A 313 12.10 21.77 4.97
C ALA A 313 10.85 22.44 5.59
N PRO A 314 9.72 21.72 5.68
CA PRO A 314 8.50 22.22 6.31
C PRO A 314 8.74 22.76 7.72
N SER A 315 8.00 23.79 8.12
CA SER A 315 8.13 24.39 9.45
C SER A 315 7.85 23.40 10.58
N ARG A 316 7.03 22.38 10.31
CA ARG A 316 6.66 21.30 11.24
C ARG A 316 7.65 20.14 11.29
N ALA A 317 8.65 20.05 10.40
CA ALA A 317 9.70 19.04 10.51
C ALA A 317 10.58 19.35 11.73
N LYS A 318 10.42 18.58 12.81
CA LYS A 318 10.95 18.93 14.14
C LYS A 318 11.64 17.79 14.88
N THR A 319 11.15 16.57 14.77
CA THR A 319 11.59 15.46 15.65
C THR A 319 12.47 14.51 14.86
N LYS A 320 13.70 14.23 15.33
CA LYS A 320 14.53 13.16 14.79
C LYS A 320 13.95 11.81 15.18
N VAL A 321 13.77 10.94 14.20
CA VAL A 321 13.22 9.60 14.39
C VAL A 321 14.18 8.54 13.86
N GLN A 322 13.90 7.27 14.15
CA GLN A 322 14.67 6.13 13.68
C GLN A 322 13.75 4.92 13.43
N GLN A 323 14.31 3.85 12.85
CA GLN A 323 13.62 2.57 12.72
C GLN A 323 13.08 2.09 14.07
N GLY A 324 11.83 1.61 14.08
CA GLY A 324 11.12 1.13 15.26
C GLY A 324 10.41 2.20 16.08
N ASP A 325 10.56 3.48 15.75
CA ASP A 325 9.75 4.52 16.40
C ASP A 325 8.27 4.38 15.99
N VAL A 326 7.39 4.50 16.98
CA VAL A 326 5.93 4.51 16.80
C VAL A 326 5.43 5.95 16.79
N LEU A 327 4.75 6.34 15.72
CA LEU A 327 4.28 7.70 15.49
C LEU A 327 2.78 7.80 15.82
N VAL A 328 2.43 8.37 16.97
CA VAL A 328 1.02 8.59 17.35
C VAL A 328 0.59 9.97 16.87
N SER A 329 -0.37 10.04 15.94
CA SER A 329 -0.85 11.36 15.49
C SER A 329 -1.56 12.09 16.64
N THR A 330 -1.08 13.30 16.94
CA THR A 330 -1.70 14.19 17.93
C THR A 330 -2.90 14.93 17.36
N VAL A 331 -3.22 14.68 16.09
CA VAL A 331 -4.28 15.34 15.33
C VAL A 331 -5.23 14.27 14.79
N ARG A 332 -6.52 14.45 15.06
CA ARG A 332 -7.58 13.49 14.72
C ARG A 332 -7.26 12.06 15.18
N PRO A 333 -6.93 11.83 16.47
CA PRO A 333 -6.58 10.50 16.97
C PRO A 333 -7.71 9.48 16.78
N ASN A 334 -8.97 9.93 16.64
CA ASN A 334 -10.10 9.09 16.24
C ASN A 334 -9.93 8.35 14.91
N ARG A 335 -9.00 8.77 14.05
CA ARG A 335 -8.68 8.08 12.79
C ARG A 335 -7.71 6.91 12.95
N LYS A 336 -7.22 6.65 14.16
CA LYS A 336 -6.25 5.58 14.44
C LYS A 336 -4.96 5.73 13.63
N ASN A 337 -4.56 6.97 13.38
CA ASN A 337 -3.34 7.31 12.67
C ASN A 337 -2.12 7.03 13.58
N ILE A 338 -1.78 5.74 13.69
CA ILE A 338 -0.62 5.23 14.41
C ILE A 338 0.35 4.63 13.39
N GLY A 339 1.50 5.28 13.24
CA GLY A 339 2.54 4.91 12.31
C GLY A 339 3.61 4.02 12.93
N PHE A 340 4.20 3.14 12.14
CA PHE A 340 5.40 2.40 12.50
C PHE A 340 6.49 2.67 11.46
N ILE A 341 7.66 3.11 11.93
CA ILE A 341 8.81 3.34 11.05
C ILE A 341 9.57 2.03 10.84
N VAL A 342 9.43 1.48 9.65
CA VAL A 342 10.13 0.26 9.20
C VAL A 342 11.44 0.56 8.49
N ASP A 343 11.58 1.77 7.94
CA ASP A 343 12.73 2.13 7.12
C ASP A 343 14.02 2.18 7.95
N ASN A 344 15.09 1.65 7.38
CA ASN A 344 16.46 1.82 7.87
C ASN A 344 17.29 2.53 6.80
N VAL A 345 17.27 3.86 6.82
CA VAL A 345 17.93 4.66 5.79
C VAL A 345 19.36 4.99 6.24
N ALA A 346 20.32 4.15 5.86
CA ALA A 346 21.71 4.21 6.32
C ALA A 346 22.43 5.55 6.07
N HIS A 347 21.92 6.39 5.15
CA HIS A 347 22.60 7.60 4.67
C HIS A 347 21.72 8.86 4.70
N SER A 348 20.58 8.85 5.40
CA SER A 348 19.70 10.02 5.49
C SER A 348 19.24 10.25 6.93
N GLU A 349 19.11 11.52 7.33
CA GLU A 349 18.42 11.85 8.59
C GLU A 349 16.92 11.59 8.41
N MET A 350 16.30 10.93 9.39
CA MET A 350 14.85 10.68 9.40
C MET A 350 14.19 11.69 10.35
N VAL A 351 13.20 12.42 9.85
CA VAL A 351 12.57 13.53 10.59
C VAL A 351 11.06 13.46 10.49
N ALA A 352 10.39 13.46 11.63
CA ALA A 352 8.94 13.49 11.71
C ALA A 352 8.38 14.90 11.93
N THR A 353 7.14 15.09 11.48
CA THR A 353 6.34 16.28 11.78
C THR A 353 6.03 16.39 13.27
N SER A 354 5.94 17.62 13.78
CA SER A 354 5.44 17.93 15.13
C SER A 354 3.96 17.57 15.35
N GLY A 355 3.26 17.07 14.32
CA GLY A 355 1.93 16.48 14.46
C GLY A 355 1.92 15.04 14.98
N PHE A 356 3.09 14.49 15.31
CA PHE A 356 3.23 13.19 15.95
C PHE A 356 3.81 13.33 17.36
N SER A 357 3.29 12.49 18.25
CA SER A 357 3.99 12.06 19.46
C SER A 357 4.77 10.80 19.13
N VAL A 358 6.09 10.86 19.29
CA VAL A 358 7.02 9.81 18.88
C VAL A 358 7.39 8.97 20.09
N LEU A 359 7.06 7.67 20.03
CA LEU A 359 7.29 6.71 21.10
C LEU A 359 8.39 5.72 20.71
N ARG A 360 9.39 5.55 21.58
CA ARG A 360 10.51 4.62 21.39
C ARG A 360 10.49 3.55 22.48
N PHE A 361 10.36 2.31 22.02
CA PHE A 361 10.34 1.11 22.86
C PHE A 361 11.74 0.50 22.97
N SER A 362 11.88 -0.52 23.83
CA SER A 362 13.16 -1.16 24.10
C SER A 362 13.67 -2.08 22.97
N SER A 363 12.77 -2.55 22.10
CA SER A 363 13.07 -3.39 20.94
C SER A 363 12.07 -3.17 19.80
N LEU A 364 12.43 -3.56 18.57
CA LEU A 364 11.53 -3.52 17.40
C LEU A 364 10.29 -4.38 17.61
N THR A 365 10.49 -5.59 18.14
CA THR A 365 9.44 -6.54 18.49
C THR A 365 8.40 -5.93 19.45
N GLN A 366 8.87 -5.27 20.52
CA GLN A 366 7.99 -4.57 21.46
C GLN A 366 7.27 -3.39 20.79
N ALA A 367 7.98 -2.62 19.96
CA ALA A 367 7.40 -1.50 19.23
C ALA A 367 6.28 -1.94 18.27
N ALA A 368 6.48 -3.01 17.50
CA ALA A 368 5.50 -3.57 16.58
C ALA A 368 4.23 -4.06 17.32
N PHE A 369 4.40 -4.71 18.47
CA PHE A 369 3.28 -5.15 19.30
C PHE A 369 2.45 -3.96 19.83
N TYR A 370 3.11 -2.96 20.43
CA TYR A 370 2.40 -1.81 20.99
C TYR A 370 1.88 -0.85 19.92
N HIS A 371 2.47 -0.83 18.72
CA HIS A 371 1.87 -0.21 17.53
C HIS A 371 0.50 -0.81 17.22
N ALA A 372 0.38 -2.14 17.18
CA ALA A 372 -0.90 -2.82 16.98
C ALA A 372 -1.90 -2.52 18.11
N TRP A 373 -1.45 -2.55 19.37
CA TRP A 373 -2.32 -2.22 20.51
C TRP A 373 -2.83 -0.78 20.47
N LEU A 374 -2.00 0.19 20.08
CA LEU A 374 -2.37 1.60 19.95
C LEU A 374 -3.45 1.85 18.88
N ARG A 375 -3.67 0.90 17.96
CA ARG A 375 -4.71 0.96 16.92
C ARG A 375 -6.05 0.34 17.35
N THR A 376 -6.14 -0.17 18.58
CA THR A 376 -7.39 -0.69 19.14
C THR A 376 -8.39 0.42 19.47
N ASP A 377 -9.68 0.07 19.57
CA ASP A 377 -10.72 1.02 19.98
C ASP A 377 -10.52 1.52 21.41
N ASP A 378 -10.05 0.66 22.31
CA ASP A 378 -9.77 1.04 23.70
C ASP A 378 -8.61 2.05 23.79
N ALA A 379 -7.51 1.84 23.06
CA ALA A 379 -6.43 2.81 22.99
C ALA A 379 -6.91 4.15 22.40
N THR A 380 -7.68 4.08 21.31
CA THR A 380 -8.25 5.26 20.64
C THR A 380 -9.18 6.04 21.57
N ALA A 381 -10.03 5.36 22.33
CA ALA A 381 -10.93 5.97 23.29
C ALA A 381 -10.18 6.69 24.42
N GLN A 382 -9.10 6.09 24.93
CA GLN A 382 -8.25 6.74 25.94
C GLN A 382 -7.58 8.00 25.42
N LEU A 383 -7.07 7.99 24.17
CA LEU A 383 -6.53 9.20 23.53
C LEU A 383 -7.62 10.26 23.34
N MET A 384 -8.79 9.85 22.84
CA MET A 384 -9.91 10.75 22.56
C MET A 384 -10.49 11.42 23.80
N ARG A 385 -10.37 10.80 24.98
CA ARG A 385 -10.76 11.45 26.23
C ARG A 385 -10.07 12.79 26.44
N TRP A 386 -8.81 12.91 26.04
CA TRP A 386 -7.98 14.11 26.26
C TRP A 386 -8.06 15.12 25.11
N ASN A 387 -8.90 14.85 24.09
CA ASN A 387 -8.96 15.70 22.92
C ASN A 387 -9.47 17.11 23.23
N SER A 388 -9.01 18.07 22.44
CA SER A 388 -9.50 19.44 22.41
C SER A 388 -9.97 19.75 20.99
N GLY A 389 -11.02 20.57 20.87
CA GLY A 389 -11.63 20.92 19.59
C GLY A 389 -12.65 19.89 19.08
N SER A 390 -13.75 20.39 18.51
CA SER A 390 -14.87 19.56 18.04
C SER A 390 -14.63 18.99 16.63
N ALA A 391 -14.49 19.84 15.60
CA ALA A 391 -14.34 19.39 14.20
C ALA A 391 -12.95 18.86 13.84
N TYR A 392 -11.92 19.18 14.64
CA TYR A 392 -10.53 18.83 14.39
C TYR A 392 -9.87 18.44 15.74
N PRO A 393 -10.25 17.29 16.32
CA PRO A 393 -9.80 16.93 17.65
C PRO A 393 -8.28 16.79 17.70
N ALA A 394 -7.64 17.38 18.71
CA ALA A 394 -6.21 17.31 18.92
C ALA A 394 -5.89 16.98 20.38
N ILE A 395 -4.80 16.25 20.61
CA ILE A 395 -4.30 15.88 21.94
C ILE A 395 -2.92 16.49 22.17
N ASP A 396 -2.58 16.72 23.43
CA ASP A 396 -1.23 17.12 23.79
C ASP A 396 -0.23 15.98 23.52
N ASP A 397 1.01 16.34 23.28
CA ASP A 397 2.08 15.43 22.84
C ASP A 397 2.36 14.32 23.86
N ASP A 398 2.21 14.58 25.16
CA ASP A 398 2.47 13.63 26.25
C ASP A 398 1.27 12.72 26.59
N VAL A 399 0.07 12.99 26.07
CA VAL A 399 -1.14 12.18 26.29
C VAL A 399 -0.92 10.69 26.02
N PRO A 400 -0.25 10.26 24.93
CA PRO A 400 -0.01 8.84 24.67
C PRO A 400 0.76 8.12 25.78
N LEU A 401 1.64 8.80 26.53
CA LEU A 401 2.35 8.17 27.66
C LEU A 401 1.42 7.84 28.84
N ASN A 402 0.29 8.54 28.94
CA ASN A 402 -0.62 8.48 30.08
C ASN A 402 -1.76 7.48 29.90
N ILE A 403 -1.95 6.93 28.69
CA ILE A 403 -2.95 5.88 28.49
C ILE A 403 -2.52 4.59 29.20
N ILE A 404 -3.52 3.78 29.51
CA ILE A 404 -3.39 2.55 30.28
C ILE A 404 -3.38 1.36 29.31
N ILE A 405 -2.48 0.42 29.54
CA ILE A 405 -2.27 -0.80 28.75
C ILE A 405 -2.43 -2.04 29.64
N PRO A 406 -2.93 -3.16 29.09
CA PRO A 406 -2.85 -4.46 29.76
C PRO A 406 -1.40 -4.77 30.17
N ASP A 407 -1.24 -5.45 31.31
CA ASP A 407 0.05 -6.02 31.69
C ASP A 407 0.27 -7.34 30.93
N PHE A 408 0.74 -7.23 29.70
CA PHE A 408 1.04 -8.39 28.87
C PHE A 408 2.31 -9.10 29.34
N GLU A 409 2.29 -10.43 29.30
CA GLU A 409 3.50 -11.23 29.54
C GLU A 409 4.57 -10.91 28.48
N LYS A 410 5.84 -10.81 28.90
CA LYS A 410 6.95 -10.48 28.00
C LYS A 410 7.05 -11.46 26.82
N THR A 411 6.94 -12.75 27.08
CA THR A 411 7.00 -13.81 26.04
C THR A 411 5.89 -13.65 25.01
N PHE A 412 4.68 -13.28 25.46
CA PHE A 412 3.56 -13.01 24.58
C PHE A 412 3.80 -11.78 23.70
N VAL A 413 4.29 -10.68 24.28
CA VAL A 413 4.67 -9.46 23.55
C VAL A 413 5.75 -9.76 22.53
N ASP A 414 6.77 -10.54 22.91
CA ASP A 414 7.88 -10.88 22.02
C ASP A 414 7.41 -11.77 20.85
N ASN A 415 6.62 -12.81 21.13
CA ASN A 415 6.12 -13.73 20.09
C ASN A 415 5.21 -13.04 19.07
N TRP A 416 4.22 -12.27 19.53
CA TRP A 416 3.32 -11.55 18.62
C TRP A 416 3.97 -10.32 18.01
N GLY A 417 4.85 -9.66 18.75
CA GLY A 417 5.63 -8.55 18.26
C GLY A 417 6.55 -8.97 17.12
N GLN A 418 7.10 -10.19 17.13
CA GLN A 418 7.93 -10.68 16.05
C GLN A 418 7.08 -10.88 14.79
N LYS A 419 5.97 -11.63 14.89
CA LYS A 419 5.04 -11.82 13.77
C LYS A 419 4.55 -10.50 13.17
N LEU A 420 4.25 -9.51 14.02
CA LEU A 420 3.83 -8.18 13.57
C LEU A 420 4.97 -7.41 12.90
N LEU A 421 6.21 -7.56 13.37
CA LEU A 421 7.39 -6.99 12.75
C LEU A 421 7.63 -7.62 11.37
N ASP A 422 7.51 -8.95 11.25
CA ASP A 422 7.63 -9.69 10.00
C ASP A 422 6.54 -9.25 9.01
N ALA A 423 5.30 -9.07 9.49
CA ALA A 423 4.20 -8.53 8.67
C ALA A 423 4.50 -7.11 8.17
N HIS A 424 5.12 -6.26 9.00
CA HIS A 424 5.56 -4.92 8.61
C HIS A 424 6.61 -4.97 7.52
N PHE A 425 7.63 -5.82 7.63
CA PHE A 425 8.64 -6.02 6.59
C PHE A 425 8.07 -6.65 5.33
N ALA A 426 7.17 -7.62 5.44
CA ALA A 426 6.48 -8.25 4.31
C ALA A 426 5.75 -7.23 3.43
N TYR A 427 5.09 -6.22 4.02
CA TYR A 427 4.49 -5.13 3.24
C TYR A 427 5.54 -4.27 2.50
N VAL A 428 6.69 -3.99 3.12
CA VAL A 428 7.82 -3.28 2.46
C VAL A 428 8.33 -4.08 1.28
N TYR A 429 8.68 -5.35 1.52
CA TYR A 429 9.23 -6.23 0.50
C TYR A 429 8.24 -6.51 -0.63
N ALA A 430 6.94 -6.64 -0.34
CA ALA A 430 5.91 -6.73 -1.38
C ALA A 430 5.89 -5.50 -2.31
N LYS A 431 6.05 -4.29 -1.75
CA LYS A 431 6.18 -3.07 -2.55
C LYS A 431 7.44 -3.12 -3.41
N MET A 432 8.59 -3.48 -2.83
CA MET A 432 9.86 -3.60 -3.55
C MET A 432 9.82 -4.65 -4.66
N LEU A 433 9.19 -5.80 -4.44
CA LEU A 433 9.00 -6.85 -5.43
C LEU A 433 8.15 -6.40 -6.62
N THR A 434 7.11 -5.59 -6.36
CA THR A 434 6.28 -5.03 -7.43
C THR A 434 7.05 -4.00 -8.25
N GLU A 435 7.88 -3.18 -7.60
CA GLU A 435 8.79 -2.26 -8.25
C GLU A 435 9.88 -3.01 -9.04
N ALA A 436 10.42 -4.08 -8.49
CA ALA A 436 11.39 -4.95 -9.15
C ALA A 436 10.82 -5.53 -10.44
N ALA A 437 9.60 -6.09 -10.41
CA ALA A 437 8.94 -6.63 -11.61
C ALA A 437 8.85 -5.58 -12.74
N LYS A 438 8.49 -4.35 -12.36
CA LYS A 438 8.41 -3.21 -13.28
C LYS A 438 9.79 -2.86 -13.86
N THR A 439 10.79 -2.66 -12.99
CA THR A 439 12.15 -2.29 -13.38
C THR A 439 12.83 -3.35 -14.23
N LEU A 440 12.53 -4.64 -14.02
CA LEU A 440 13.03 -5.72 -14.87
C LEU A 440 12.50 -5.62 -16.30
N VAL A 441 11.21 -5.28 -16.49
CA VAL A 441 10.65 -5.03 -17.82
C VAL A 441 11.33 -3.83 -18.49
N GLU A 442 11.55 -2.76 -17.73
CA GLU A 442 12.24 -1.56 -18.23
C GLU A 442 13.67 -1.90 -18.65
N ALA A 443 14.41 -2.63 -17.82
CA ALA A 443 15.78 -3.05 -18.11
C ALA A 443 15.90 -3.93 -19.36
N LEU A 444 14.91 -4.79 -19.64
CA LEU A 444 14.85 -5.58 -20.88
C LEU A 444 14.67 -4.69 -22.11
N ILE A 445 13.74 -3.73 -22.06
CA ILE A 445 13.45 -2.81 -23.17
C ILE A 445 14.63 -1.85 -23.40
N GLU A 446 15.27 -1.39 -22.33
CA GLU A 446 16.47 -0.56 -22.38
C GLU A 446 17.73 -1.36 -22.75
N GLY A 447 17.67 -2.69 -22.70
CA GLY A 447 18.78 -3.57 -23.06
C GLY A 447 19.89 -3.67 -22.01
N GLN A 448 19.62 -3.26 -20.77
CA GLN A 448 20.52 -3.38 -19.62
C GLN A 448 20.50 -4.81 -19.04
N LEU A 449 19.41 -5.53 -19.29
CA LEU A 449 19.20 -6.92 -18.94
C LEU A 449 18.79 -7.70 -20.19
N THR A 450 19.22 -8.94 -20.32
CA THR A 450 18.82 -9.81 -21.42
C THR A 450 17.78 -10.83 -20.97
N GLU A 451 16.92 -11.24 -21.90
CA GLU A 451 15.92 -12.29 -21.66
C GLU A 451 16.58 -13.60 -21.20
N GLN A 452 17.74 -13.96 -21.77
CA GLN A 452 18.46 -15.18 -21.42
C GLN A 452 18.91 -15.21 -19.95
N GLN A 453 19.28 -14.06 -19.38
CA GLN A 453 19.63 -13.97 -17.96
C GLN A 453 18.43 -14.27 -17.07
N LEU A 454 17.24 -13.80 -17.43
CA LEU A 454 16.01 -14.11 -16.68
C LEU A 454 15.63 -15.59 -16.78
N ILE A 455 15.81 -16.19 -17.97
CA ILE A 455 15.54 -17.62 -18.18
C ILE A 455 16.47 -18.48 -17.33
N GLN A 456 17.76 -18.14 -17.29
CA GLN A 456 18.75 -18.84 -16.46
C GLN A 456 18.47 -18.68 -14.97
N ALA A 457 18.10 -17.48 -14.52
CA ALA A 457 17.72 -17.24 -13.13
C ALA A 457 16.45 -18.04 -12.75
N GLN A 458 15.44 -18.07 -13.63
CA GLN A 458 14.24 -18.88 -13.41
C GLN A 458 14.53 -20.38 -13.35
N GLN A 459 15.41 -20.88 -14.21
CA GLN A 459 15.86 -22.27 -14.20
C GLN A 459 16.58 -22.62 -12.89
N ALA A 460 17.54 -21.79 -12.46
CA ALA A 460 18.25 -21.99 -11.21
C ALA A 460 17.28 -22.02 -10.01
N LEU A 461 16.30 -21.11 -9.97
CA LEU A 461 15.27 -21.10 -8.92
C LEU A 461 14.45 -22.39 -8.89
N GLU A 462 14.09 -22.94 -10.05
CA GLU A 462 13.39 -24.23 -10.17
C GLU A 462 14.24 -25.41 -9.68
N ASP A 463 15.56 -25.30 -9.80
CA ASP A 463 16.54 -26.28 -9.29
C ASP A 463 16.90 -26.06 -7.80
N GLY A 464 16.30 -25.06 -7.14
CA GLY A 464 16.54 -24.73 -5.73
C GLY A 464 17.73 -23.80 -5.47
N GLU A 465 18.32 -23.20 -6.51
CA GLU A 465 19.42 -22.25 -6.41
C GLU A 465 18.95 -20.80 -6.64
N ASN A 466 19.18 -19.93 -5.65
CA ASN A 466 18.75 -18.52 -5.72
C ASN A 466 19.87 -17.53 -6.07
N SER A 467 21.11 -18.00 -6.29
CA SER A 467 22.30 -17.13 -6.47
C SER A 467 22.17 -16.15 -7.64
N LEU A 468 21.59 -16.59 -8.77
CA LEU A 468 21.37 -15.75 -9.94
C LEU A 468 20.25 -14.71 -9.72
N ASP A 469 19.21 -15.09 -8.98
CA ASP A 469 18.13 -14.17 -8.61
C ASP A 469 18.67 -13.08 -7.66
N GLN A 470 19.43 -13.46 -6.62
CA GLN A 470 20.10 -12.51 -5.72
C GLN A 470 21.02 -11.54 -6.48
N ALA A 471 21.78 -12.04 -7.47
CA ALA A 471 22.65 -11.21 -8.31
C ALA A 471 21.89 -10.23 -9.21
N ILE A 472 20.64 -10.53 -9.56
CA ILE A 472 19.75 -9.62 -10.30
C ILE A 472 19.11 -8.62 -9.35
N LEU A 473 18.57 -9.08 -8.22
CA LEU A 473 17.89 -8.23 -7.25
C LEU A 473 18.82 -7.19 -6.62
N SER A 474 20.07 -7.57 -6.33
CA SER A 474 21.09 -6.65 -5.79
C SER A 474 21.47 -5.50 -6.74
N LYS A 475 21.13 -5.59 -8.03
CA LYS A 475 21.38 -4.53 -9.02
C LYS A 475 20.19 -3.60 -9.23
N LEU A 476 19.04 -3.88 -8.61
CA LEU A 476 17.87 -3.02 -8.71
C LEU A 476 18.03 -1.83 -7.77
N SER A 477 17.57 -0.67 -8.20
CA SER A 477 17.43 0.54 -7.39
C SER A 477 16.12 1.26 -7.73
N ALA A 478 15.78 2.32 -6.96
CA ALA A 478 14.63 3.16 -7.28
C ALA A 478 14.80 3.94 -8.60
N GLU A 479 16.04 4.15 -9.05
CA GLU A 479 16.40 4.84 -10.29
C GLU A 479 16.46 3.92 -11.52
N GLY A 480 16.54 2.60 -11.33
CA GLY A 480 16.54 1.62 -12.42
C GLY A 480 17.36 0.37 -12.13
N TYR A 481 17.87 -0.26 -13.19
CA TYR A 481 18.70 -1.47 -13.09
C TYR A 481 20.17 -1.15 -13.36
N ALA A 482 21.05 -1.64 -12.48
CA ALA A 482 22.50 -1.50 -12.53
C ALA A 482 22.98 -0.05 -12.63
N ILE A 483 22.33 0.86 -11.89
CA ILE A 483 22.72 2.28 -11.82
C ILE A 483 23.89 2.44 -10.85
N GLU A 484 25.02 2.95 -11.35
CA GLU A 484 26.23 3.15 -10.56
C GLU A 484 26.00 4.17 -9.43
N GLY A 485 26.36 3.79 -8.20
CA GLY A 485 26.20 4.65 -7.02
C GLY A 485 24.77 4.78 -6.48
N ALA A 486 23.79 4.11 -7.09
CA ALA A 486 22.42 4.09 -6.60
C ALA A 486 22.26 3.22 -5.35
N THR A 487 21.29 3.57 -4.51
CA THR A 487 20.95 2.77 -3.31
C THR A 487 20.19 1.52 -3.74
N PRO A 488 20.59 0.31 -3.31
CA PRO A 488 19.87 -0.92 -3.65
C PRO A 488 18.40 -0.83 -3.28
N LEU A 489 17.55 -1.41 -4.14
CA LEU A 489 16.11 -1.47 -3.94
C LEU A 489 15.78 -2.32 -2.72
N PHE A 490 16.48 -3.43 -2.51
CA PHE A 490 16.34 -4.31 -1.36
C PHE A 490 17.46 -4.02 -0.36
N SER A 491 17.10 -3.69 0.87
CA SER A 491 18.07 -3.47 1.95
C SER A 491 18.73 -4.76 2.41
N ASP A 492 17.96 -5.85 2.42
CA ASP A 492 18.41 -7.19 2.79
C ASP A 492 17.66 -8.21 1.92
N VAL A 493 18.37 -8.90 1.04
CA VAL A 493 17.77 -9.90 0.15
C VAL A 493 17.51 -11.21 0.91
N ASP A 494 18.31 -11.54 1.92
CA ASP A 494 18.13 -12.76 2.70
C ASP A 494 16.90 -12.66 3.60
N GLU A 495 16.63 -11.48 4.17
CA GLU A 495 15.39 -11.20 4.90
C GLU A 495 14.14 -11.38 4.01
N LEU A 496 14.19 -10.92 2.75
CA LEU A 496 13.12 -11.17 1.78
C LEU A 496 12.87 -12.68 1.60
N TYR A 497 13.92 -13.48 1.43
CA TYR A 497 13.79 -14.92 1.26
C TYR A 497 13.21 -15.61 2.50
N SER A 498 13.66 -15.22 3.69
CA SER A 498 13.13 -15.73 4.96
C SER A 498 11.63 -15.47 5.06
N LEU A 499 11.17 -14.25 4.77
CA LEU A 499 9.75 -13.89 4.83
C LEU A 499 8.91 -14.62 3.77
N LEU A 500 9.47 -14.86 2.58
CA LEU A 500 8.79 -15.65 1.55
C LEU A 500 8.62 -17.12 1.97
N GLU A 501 9.63 -17.69 2.63
CA GLU A 501 9.54 -19.05 3.17
C GLU A 501 8.48 -19.14 4.27
N GLU A 502 8.47 -18.21 5.22
CA GLU A 502 7.47 -18.16 6.29
C GLU A 502 6.04 -17.96 5.76
N ALA A 503 5.87 -17.09 4.76
CA ALA A 503 4.58 -16.88 4.11
C ALA A 503 4.08 -18.14 3.39
N ALA A 504 4.98 -18.86 2.71
CA ALA A 504 4.66 -20.11 2.04
C ALA A 504 4.33 -21.25 3.02
N GLN A 505 5.04 -21.34 4.14
CA GLN A 505 4.74 -22.29 5.21
C GLN A 505 3.36 -22.01 5.82
N ALA A 506 3.05 -20.74 6.12
CA ALA A 506 1.76 -20.35 6.67
C ALA A 506 0.59 -20.65 5.71
N GLU A 507 0.78 -20.47 4.40
CA GLU A 507 -0.22 -20.80 3.39
C GLU A 507 -0.45 -22.32 3.26
N ALA A 508 0.56 -23.14 3.53
CA ALA A 508 0.43 -24.60 3.53
C ALA A 508 -0.26 -25.16 4.80
N GLU A 509 -0.31 -24.38 5.88
CA GLU A 509 -0.95 -24.74 7.15
C GLU A 509 -2.45 -24.37 7.21
N GLU A 510 -2.92 -23.46 6.35
CA GLU A 510 -4.33 -23.04 6.21
C GLU A 510 -5.12 -23.92 5.24
#